data_AF-A0A8T4NY41-F1
#
_entry.id   AF-A0A8T4NY41-F1
#
_cell.length_a   1.000
_cell.length_b   1.000
_cell.length_c   1.000
_cell.angle_alpha   90.00
_cell.angle_beta   90.00
_cell.angle_gamma   90.00
#
_symmetry.space_group_name_H-M   'P 1'
#
loop_
_entity.id
_entity.type
_entity.pdbx_description
1 polymer ?
#
loop_
_entity_poly.entity_id
_entity_poly.type
_entity_poly.pdbx_seq_one_letter_code
_entity_poly.pdbx_strand_id
1 'polypeptide(L)'
;LGIFNDLLNGTKTKLRCGAGYEGYAITTDGKIAACPIMNNITNFYAGNLNSKISELKKVDVVSHCTECSYLGLCGGRCLYSNHAKLWPEEGQKLICETIIYLIEEIKKRVPEIKKLISEGKVKKSEKHNVFKLFTTSQEYE
;
A
#
# COMPACT_ATOMS: atom_id res chain seq x y z
N LEU A 1 7.26 3.23 4.61
CA LEU A 1 7.94 3.88 3.47
C LEU A 1 6.98 4.26 2.34
N GLY A 2 6.05 3.39 1.90
CA GLY A 2 5.09 3.70 0.83
C GLY A 2 4.16 4.89 1.11
N ILE A 3 3.40 4.88 2.21
CA ILE A 3 2.46 5.97 2.59
C ILE A 3 3.16 7.32 2.70
N PHE A 4 4.27 7.35 3.46
CA PHE A 4 5.06 8.57 3.62
C PHE A 4 5.60 9.09 2.28
N ASN A 5 6.13 8.21 1.43
CA ASN A 5 6.64 8.62 0.12
C ASN A 5 5.54 9.22 -0.76
N ASP A 6 4.34 8.67 -0.72
CA ASP A 6 3.21 9.20 -1.47
C ASP A 6 2.73 10.56 -0.94
N LEU A 7 2.67 10.73 0.38
CA LEU A 7 2.38 12.02 0.99
C LEU A 7 3.45 13.07 0.67
N LEU A 8 4.73 12.67 0.67
CA LEU A 8 5.85 13.56 0.37
C LEU A 8 5.79 14.06 -1.08
N ASN A 9 5.49 13.17 -2.03
CA ASN A 9 5.52 13.48 -3.47
C ASN A 9 4.13 13.81 -4.06
N GLY A 10 3.05 13.69 -3.30
CA GLY A 10 1.69 13.87 -3.80
C GLY A 10 1.23 12.77 -4.77
N THR A 11 1.82 11.58 -4.68
CA THR A 11 1.49 10.45 -5.56
C THR A 11 0.36 9.60 -4.97
N LYS A 12 -0.33 8.85 -5.84
CA LYS A 12 -1.33 7.85 -5.44
C LYS A 12 -0.83 6.46 -5.74
N THR A 13 -1.36 5.48 -5.01
CA THR A 13 -1.07 4.06 -5.17
C THR A 13 -2.31 3.27 -5.54
N LYS A 14 -2.12 2.13 -6.20
CA LYS A 14 -3.05 0.99 -6.16
C LYS A 14 -2.71 0.12 -4.93
N LEU A 15 -3.01 -1.19 -4.96
CA LEU A 15 -2.60 -2.10 -3.90
C LEU A 15 -1.10 -2.03 -3.65
N ARG A 16 -0.72 -1.78 -2.40
CA ARG A 16 0.67 -1.61 -1.97
C ARG A 16 1.56 -2.82 -2.26
N CYS A 17 0.99 -4.03 -2.23
CA CYS A 17 1.72 -5.27 -2.50
C CYS A 17 1.70 -5.68 -3.99
N GLY A 18 0.99 -4.93 -4.84
CA GLY A 18 0.89 -5.22 -6.25
C GLY A 18 -0.06 -6.35 -6.65
N ALA A 19 -0.57 -7.11 -5.68
CA ALA A 19 -1.42 -8.28 -5.92
C ALA A 19 -2.57 -7.95 -6.87
N GLY A 20 -2.71 -8.76 -7.93
CA GLY A 20 -3.79 -8.66 -8.89
C GLY A 20 -3.64 -7.57 -9.95
N TYR A 21 -2.53 -6.83 -10.02
CA TYR A 21 -2.31 -5.90 -11.15
C TYR A 21 -0.85 -5.73 -11.59
N GLU A 22 0.13 -5.87 -10.70
CA GLU A 22 1.57 -5.86 -11.02
C GLU A 22 2.32 -7.05 -10.37
N GLY A 23 1.72 -7.65 -9.34
CA GLY A 23 2.21 -8.84 -8.65
C GLY A 23 1.25 -10.01 -8.83
N TYR A 24 1.80 -11.15 -9.22
CA TYR A 24 1.08 -12.41 -9.43
C TYR A 24 1.93 -13.56 -8.87
N ALA A 25 1.28 -14.68 -8.55
CA ALA A 25 1.95 -15.91 -8.14
C ALA A 25 1.72 -17.00 -9.17
N ILE A 26 2.77 -17.73 -9.51
CA ILE A 26 2.68 -18.95 -10.32
C ILE A 26 2.56 -20.14 -9.37
N THR A 27 1.54 -20.96 -9.55
CA THR A 27 1.30 -22.16 -8.76
C THR A 27 2.15 -23.33 -9.26
N THR A 28 2.27 -24.39 -8.46
CA THR A 28 3.06 -25.58 -8.82
C THR A 28 2.51 -26.34 -10.03
N ASP A 29 1.21 -26.18 -10.35
CA ASP A 29 0.56 -26.71 -11.54
C ASP A 29 0.48 -25.70 -12.71
N GLY A 30 1.20 -24.59 -12.62
CA GLY A 30 1.34 -23.62 -13.71
C GLY A 30 0.15 -22.68 -13.93
N LYS A 31 -0.75 -22.54 -12.96
CA LYS A 31 -1.74 -21.46 -12.93
C LYS A 31 -1.08 -20.17 -12.47
N ILE A 32 -1.63 -19.05 -12.90
CA ILE A 32 -1.25 -17.72 -12.41
C ILE A 32 -2.39 -17.25 -11.53
N ALA A 33 -2.12 -16.96 -10.26
CA ALA A 33 -3.05 -16.42 -9.29
C ALA A 33 -2.73 -14.95 -8.97
N ALA A 34 -3.76 -14.17 -8.65
CA ALA A 34 -3.61 -12.75 -8.30
C ALA A 34 -2.75 -12.51 -7.03
N CYS A 35 -2.69 -13.49 -6.13
CA CYS A 35 -1.92 -13.43 -4.88
C CYS A 35 -1.51 -14.86 -4.47
N PRO A 36 -0.32 -15.08 -3.87
CA PRO A 36 0.08 -16.41 -3.42
C PRO A 36 -0.88 -17.02 -2.38
N ILE A 37 -1.54 -16.21 -1.55
CA ILE A 37 -2.55 -16.68 -0.56
C ILE A 37 -3.83 -17.19 -1.25
N MET A 38 -4.08 -16.79 -2.50
CA MET A 38 -5.27 -17.15 -3.27
C MET A 38 -5.02 -18.24 -4.32
N ASN A 39 -3.89 -18.95 -4.21
CA ASN A 39 -3.41 -19.89 -5.23
C ASN A 39 -4.32 -21.10 -5.52
N ASN A 40 -5.32 -21.38 -4.69
CA ASN A 40 -6.32 -22.45 -4.89
C ASN A 40 -7.76 -21.93 -4.90
N ILE A 41 -7.95 -20.63 -5.12
CA ILE A 41 -9.28 -20.01 -5.21
C ILE A 41 -9.50 -19.60 -6.67
N THR A 42 -10.27 -20.41 -7.41
CA THR A 42 -10.45 -20.29 -8.88
C THR A 42 -10.87 -18.89 -9.34
N ASN A 43 -11.68 -18.19 -8.55
CA ASN A 43 -12.10 -16.81 -8.83
C ASN A 43 -10.92 -15.82 -8.93
N PHE A 44 -9.76 -16.14 -8.36
CA PHE A 44 -8.56 -15.31 -8.36
C PHE A 44 -7.47 -15.81 -9.31
N TYR A 45 -7.77 -16.81 -10.14
CA TYR A 45 -6.89 -17.17 -11.25
C TYR A 45 -6.90 -16.05 -12.29
N ALA A 46 -5.69 -15.63 -12.64
CA ALA A 46 -5.43 -14.59 -13.61
C ALA A 46 -4.97 -15.10 -14.96
N GLY A 47 -4.52 -16.36 -15.04
CA GLY A 47 -4.08 -16.99 -16.28
C GLY A 47 -3.37 -18.31 -16.02
N ASN A 48 -2.53 -18.70 -16.97
CA ASN A 48 -1.62 -19.84 -16.88
C ASN A 48 -0.33 -19.53 -17.65
N LEU A 49 0.61 -20.47 -17.71
CA LEU A 49 1.91 -20.29 -18.37
C LEU A 49 1.83 -19.91 -19.87
N ASN A 50 0.71 -20.17 -20.55
CA ASN A 50 0.50 -19.79 -21.95
C ASN A 50 -0.14 -18.41 -22.11
N SER A 51 -0.59 -17.77 -21.03
CA SER A 51 -1.22 -16.45 -21.06
C SER A 51 -0.18 -15.36 -21.33
N LYS A 52 -0.52 -14.37 -22.17
CA LYS A 52 0.31 -13.17 -22.29
C LYS A 52 0.15 -12.30 -21.04
N ILE A 53 1.22 -11.60 -20.67
CA ILE A 53 1.23 -10.70 -19.50
C ILE A 53 0.12 -9.65 -19.59
N SER A 54 -0.14 -9.10 -20.79
CA SER A 54 -1.19 -8.11 -21.03
C SER A 54 -2.62 -8.65 -20.88
N GLU A 55 -2.80 -9.97 -20.94
CA GLU A 55 -4.09 -10.65 -20.89
C GLU A 55 -4.41 -11.18 -19.47
N LEU A 56 -3.48 -11.05 -18.51
CA LEU A 56 -3.70 -11.49 -17.14
C LEU A 56 -4.87 -10.73 -16.52
N LYS A 57 -5.79 -11.48 -15.91
CA LYS A 57 -6.92 -10.91 -15.17
C LYS A 57 -6.39 -9.93 -14.12
N LYS A 58 -6.97 -8.74 -14.09
CA LYS A 58 -6.75 -7.78 -13.02
C LYS A 58 -7.82 -7.93 -11.96
N VAL A 59 -7.43 -7.80 -10.70
CA VAL A 59 -8.33 -7.90 -9.55
C VAL A 59 -8.15 -6.65 -8.71
N ASP A 60 -9.11 -5.75 -8.81
CA ASP A 60 -9.15 -4.52 -8.01
C ASP A 60 -9.77 -4.78 -6.62
N VAL A 61 -9.58 -3.81 -5.72
CA VAL A 61 -10.31 -3.79 -4.45
C VAL A 61 -11.80 -3.56 -4.67
N VAL A 62 -12.60 -4.07 -3.75
CA VAL A 62 -14.07 -3.96 -3.73
C VAL A 62 -14.56 -3.36 -2.41
N SER A 63 -15.88 -3.27 -2.24
CA SER A 63 -16.60 -2.81 -1.03
C SER A 63 -16.31 -1.34 -0.69
N HIS A 64 -16.39 -0.96 0.59
CA HIS A 64 -16.20 0.41 1.10
C HIS A 64 -14.90 1.08 0.64
N CYS A 65 -13.91 0.32 0.15
CA CYS A 65 -12.68 0.89 -0.40
C CYS A 65 -12.91 1.70 -1.68
N THR A 66 -13.88 1.35 -2.54
CA THR A 66 -14.09 2.03 -3.84
C THR A 66 -14.55 3.48 -3.69
N GLU A 67 -15.14 3.81 -2.54
CA GLU A 67 -15.64 5.15 -2.21
C GLU A 67 -14.77 5.84 -1.14
N CYS A 68 -13.72 5.18 -0.66
CA CYS A 68 -12.86 5.69 0.41
C CYS A 68 -11.87 6.73 -0.11
N SER A 69 -11.88 7.94 0.46
CA SER A 69 -10.95 9.03 0.13
C SER A 69 -9.48 8.69 0.39
N TYR A 70 -9.20 7.76 1.31
CA TYR A 70 -7.85 7.31 1.64
C TYR A 70 -7.33 6.19 0.74
N LEU A 71 -8.13 5.64 -0.19
CA LEU A 71 -7.73 4.51 -1.05
C LEU A 71 -6.42 4.80 -1.80
N GLY A 72 -6.27 6.01 -2.34
CA GLY A 72 -5.05 6.41 -3.05
C GLY A 72 -3.79 6.44 -2.19
N LEU A 73 -3.90 6.35 -0.86
CA LEU A 73 -2.79 6.31 0.08
C LEU A 73 -2.68 4.97 0.81
N CYS A 74 -3.78 4.33 1.21
CA CYS A 74 -3.71 3.03 1.89
C CYS A 74 -3.58 1.86 0.90
N GLY A 75 -4.02 2.06 -0.35
CA GLY A 75 -4.03 1.04 -1.40
C GLY A 75 -5.03 -0.10 -1.15
N GLY A 76 -6.01 0.05 -0.26
CA GLY A 76 -7.00 -0.99 0.02
C GLY A 76 -6.48 -2.19 0.82
N ARG A 77 -5.25 -2.09 1.37
CA ARG A 77 -4.57 -3.13 2.17
C ARG A 77 -4.51 -4.49 1.45
N CYS A 78 -4.74 -5.58 2.18
CA CYS A 78 -4.67 -6.94 1.67
C CYS A 78 -5.86 -7.26 0.76
N LEU A 79 -5.59 -7.59 -0.51
CA LEU A 79 -6.63 -7.99 -1.48
C LEU A 79 -7.47 -9.16 -0.98
N TYR A 80 -6.82 -10.14 -0.33
CA TYR A 80 -7.51 -11.32 0.17
C TYR A 80 -8.49 -10.97 1.28
N SER A 81 -8.05 -10.18 2.27
CA SER A 81 -8.96 -9.71 3.33
C SER A 81 -10.10 -8.85 2.78
N ASN A 82 -9.85 -8.05 1.73
CA ASN A 82 -10.85 -7.18 1.11
C ASN A 82 -11.97 -7.98 0.42
N HIS A 83 -11.62 -9.08 -0.24
CA HIS A 83 -12.62 -9.95 -0.90
C HIS A 83 -13.21 -11.01 0.02
N ALA A 84 -12.40 -11.66 0.84
CA ALA A 84 -12.83 -12.78 1.69
C ALA A 84 -13.63 -12.35 2.92
N LYS A 85 -13.64 -11.04 3.26
CA LYS A 85 -14.34 -10.47 4.42
C LYS A 85 -14.07 -11.29 5.70
N LEU A 86 -12.79 -11.50 6.00
CA LEU A 86 -12.32 -12.35 7.10
C LEU A 86 -12.77 -11.86 8.50
N TRP A 87 -13.28 -10.63 8.59
CA TRP A 87 -13.70 -9.98 9.81
C TRP A 87 -15.14 -9.48 9.67
N PRO A 88 -15.90 -9.41 10.78
CA PRO A 88 -17.12 -8.61 10.84
C PRO A 88 -16.85 -7.15 10.44
N GLU A 89 -17.92 -6.43 10.08
CA GLU A 89 -17.82 -5.05 9.59
C GLU A 89 -17.12 -4.13 10.59
N GLU A 90 -17.40 -4.30 11.89
CA GLU A 90 -16.80 -3.54 12.98
C GLU A 90 -15.29 -3.76 13.06
N GLY A 91 -14.86 -5.03 12.91
CA GLY A 91 -13.44 -5.38 12.88
C GLY A 91 -12.73 -4.76 11.68
N GLN A 92 -13.36 -4.82 10.50
CA GLN A 92 -12.81 -4.22 9.29
C GLN A 92 -12.70 -2.70 9.42
N LYS A 93 -13.71 -2.04 10.03
CA LYS A 93 -13.73 -0.61 10.31
C LYS A 93 -12.60 -0.21 11.25
N LEU A 94 -12.42 -0.92 12.36
CA LEU A 94 -11.32 -0.67 13.31
C LEU A 94 -9.95 -0.71 12.61
N ILE A 95 -9.70 -1.72 11.77
CA ILE A 95 -8.43 -1.79 11.04
C ILE A 95 -8.29 -0.60 10.08
N CYS A 96 -9.36 -0.19 9.39
CA CYS A 96 -9.32 1.01 8.55
C CYS A 96 -9.01 2.28 9.35
N GLU A 97 -9.62 2.46 10.52
CA GLU A 97 -9.39 3.60 11.42
C GLU A 97 -7.94 3.67 11.88
N THR A 98 -7.32 2.54 12.24
CA THR A 98 -5.89 2.53 12.62
C THR A 98 -4.97 3.04 11.50
N ILE A 99 -5.27 2.68 10.24
CA ILE A 99 -4.49 3.10 9.08
C ILE A 99 -4.75 4.56 8.73
N ILE A 100 -6.01 5.03 8.84
CA ILE A 100 -6.35 6.44 8.64
C ILE A 100 -5.63 7.30 9.67
N TYR A 101 -5.66 6.90 10.95
CA TYR A 101 -4.92 7.58 12.01
C TYR A 101 -3.43 7.68 11.69
N LEU A 102 -2.80 6.56 11.29
CA LEU A 102 -1.39 6.54 10.87
C LEU A 102 -1.12 7.52 9.71
N ILE A 103 -1.97 7.54 8.68
CA ILE A 103 -1.82 8.44 7.53
C ILE A 103 -1.86 9.91 7.98
N GLU A 104 -2.83 10.27 8.82
CA GLU A 104 -3.00 11.65 9.29
C GLU A 104 -1.85 12.07 10.21
N GLU A 105 -1.35 11.20 11.10
CA GLU A 105 -0.18 11.51 11.93
C GLU A 105 1.08 11.72 11.10
N ILE A 106 1.31 10.90 10.07
CA ILE A 106 2.44 11.10 9.14
C ILE A 106 2.28 12.42 8.39
N LYS A 107 1.07 12.70 7.88
CA LYS A 107 0.76 13.89 7.09
C LYS A 107 1.02 15.18 7.87
N LYS A 108 0.74 15.22 9.19
CA LYS A 108 1.09 16.34 10.08
C LYS A 108 2.58 16.68 10.08
N ARG A 109 3.45 15.68 9.91
CA ARG A 109 4.92 15.83 9.93
C ARG A 109 5.53 16.11 8.56
N VAL A 110 4.80 15.87 7.47
CA VAL A 110 5.31 16.07 6.10
C VAL A 110 5.79 17.51 5.82
N PRO A 111 5.10 18.58 6.26
CA PRO A 111 5.57 19.95 6.03
C PRO A 111 6.94 20.22 6.67
N GLU A 112 7.14 19.79 7.91
CA GLU A 112 8.40 19.90 8.65
C GLU A 112 9.52 19.17 7.90
N ILE A 113 9.27 17.93 7.47
CA ILE A 113 10.25 17.14 6.72
C ILE A 113 10.58 17.79 5.37
N LYS A 114 9.59 18.34 4.66
CA LYS A 114 9.84 19.09 3.41
C LYS A 114 10.73 20.31 3.64
N LYS A 115 10.53 21.03 4.75
CA LYS A 115 11.38 22.16 5.15
C LYS A 115 12.81 21.71 5.39
N LEU A 116 13.03 20.66 6.18
CA LEU A 116 14.37 20.12 6.45
C LEU A 116 15.10 19.64 5.18
N ILE A 117 14.36 19.07 4.22
CA ILE A 117 14.91 18.70 2.91
C ILE A 117 15.31 19.95 2.11
N SER A 118 14.47 20.99 2.09
CA SER A 118 14.78 22.23 1.37
C SER A 118 15.97 23.00 1.97
N GLU A 119 16.16 22.91 3.29
CA GLU A 119 17.31 23.48 3.99
C GLU A 119 18.59 22.66 3.83
N GLY A 120 18.53 21.51 3.14
CA GLY A 120 19.69 20.63 2.95
C GLY A 120 20.13 19.86 4.19
N LYS A 121 19.42 20.01 5.32
CA LYS A 121 19.67 19.27 6.58
C LYS A 121 19.43 17.77 6.43
N VAL A 122 18.58 17.39 5.48
CA VAL A 122 18.26 15.99 5.17
C VAL A 122 18.31 15.79 3.67
N LYS A 123 19.10 14.81 3.20
CA LYS A 123 19.11 14.46 1.78
C LYS A 123 17.81 13.74 1.42
N LYS A 124 17.26 14.05 0.24
CA LYS A 124 16.06 13.37 -0.29
C LYS A 124 16.26 11.85 -0.46
N SER A 125 17.49 11.39 -0.68
CA SER A 125 17.84 9.96 -0.71
C SER A 125 17.80 9.29 0.67
N GLU A 126 18.01 10.05 1.75
CA GLU A 126 17.98 9.58 3.14
C GLU A 126 16.56 9.61 3.75
N LYS A 127 15.53 9.93 2.96
CA LYS A 127 14.12 9.99 3.39
C LYS A 127 13.56 8.71 4.06
N HIS A 128 14.27 7.58 3.93
CA HIS A 128 13.91 6.30 4.56
C HIS A 128 14.57 6.12 5.94
N ASN A 129 15.58 6.94 6.27
CA ASN A 129 16.28 6.96 7.55
C ASN A 129 15.58 7.92 8.52
N VAL A 130 14.40 7.48 8.97
CA VAL A 130 13.51 8.23 9.86
C VAL A 130 14.22 8.64 11.17
N PHE A 131 15.17 7.84 11.65
CA PHE A 131 15.97 8.18 12.84
C PHE A 131 16.81 9.45 12.67
N LYS A 132 17.53 9.62 11.54
CA LYS A 132 18.31 10.84 11.28
C LYS A 132 17.44 12.09 11.19
N LEU A 133 16.23 11.94 10.63
CA LEU A 133 15.25 13.02 10.48
C LEU A 133 14.78 13.60 11.82
N PHE A 134 14.73 12.77 12.87
CA PHE A 134 14.23 13.16 14.20
C PHE A 134 15.32 13.41 15.24
N THR A 135 16.57 12.97 15.01
CA THR A 135 17.69 13.27 15.92
C THR A 135 18.37 14.58 15.58
N THR A 136 18.31 15.07 14.33
CA THR A 136 18.88 16.37 13.96
C THR A 136 18.13 17.58 14.55
N SER A 137 16.96 17.36 15.16
CA SER A 137 16.19 18.39 15.87
C SER A 137 16.40 18.40 17.39
N GLN A 138 17.26 17.52 17.94
CA GLN A 138 17.55 17.46 19.38
C GLN A 138 18.94 18.00 19.79
N GLU A 139 19.71 18.59 18.87
CA GLU A 139 21.05 19.16 19.17
C GLU A 139 21.11 20.70 19.16
N TYR A 140 19.99 21.39 19.42
CA TYR A 140 20.00 22.85 19.66
C TYR A 140 19.33 23.17 20.99
N GLU A 141 20.05 22.89 22.07
CA GLU A 141 19.92 23.55 23.38
C GLU A 141 21.32 23.82 23.94
#